data_AF-A0ABD1VKZ7-F1
#
_entry.id   AF-A0ABD1VKZ7-F1
#
_cell.length_a   1.000
_cell.length_b   1.000
_cell.length_c   1.000
_cell.angle_alpha   90.00
_cell.angle_beta   90.00
_cell.angle_gamma   90.00
#
_symmetry.space_group_name_H-M   'P 1'
#
loop_
_entity.id
_entity.type
_entity.pdbx_description
1 polymer ?
#
loop_
_entity_poly.entity_id
_entity_poly.type
_entity_poly.pdbx_seq_one_letter_code
_entity_poly.pdbx_strand_id
1 'polypeptide(L)'
;MEVTMAEHGELLLPERKIDTAALYDTLRESKDSVEEIVAKMLAIKKEAQPKSQLREFVTQILLNFVTLRQANRSILLEEDSVKAETERAKASVEFTTLELQSLLYEKNHQIKAIKACKDLNTKYPDIELVPQEEFFSDAPEEIKNSVISKDSAHNLMLKRLNFELFQRKELCKHRDKLEQRKKALQETAVHRKKFLSSLPSHLKSLKKASLPVQQQLGLLHMKKLKQQQLAELLPPPLYVIYSQLLASKEAFGENIDLELIGSVKDAQDLARQLANKATGMSTNSENSDSEYVPDDKDGGLRSKRPKNGLRKKNLDQSGMYQAHPLKIALHINDDGSLDSNSGELIVLKFEYLIKLNVVCVGVEDSEEGPENNILCNLFPDDNGLELPRQSAKLIIGDCYSFHEGRTSWPYKWAQHLAGIDFLPEVSPLFTVSETSNDETARNASVLSSLSLYRQQNRVQTIVQRIRAFIKGSACSSMSRGFALL
;
A
#
# COMPACT_ATOMS: atom_id res chain seq x y z
N MET A 1 -72.96 24.34 18.67
CA MET A 1 -73.93 25.29 18.10
C MET A 1 -75.00 24.46 17.44
N GLU A 2 -76.08 24.22 18.18
CA GLU A 2 -77.28 23.56 17.68
C GLU A 2 -77.89 24.46 16.62
N VAL A 3 -77.83 24.03 15.35
CA VAL A 3 -78.62 24.63 14.29
C VAL A 3 -79.97 23.92 14.34
N THR A 4 -80.93 24.57 14.97
CA THR A 4 -82.35 24.21 14.90
C THR A 4 -82.75 24.20 13.42
N MET A 5 -82.93 22.99 12.89
CA MET A 5 -83.55 22.73 11.59
C MET A 5 -84.96 23.33 11.64
N ALA A 6 -85.10 24.54 11.12
CA ALA A 6 -86.39 25.18 10.96
C ALA A 6 -87.22 24.29 10.02
N GLU A 7 -88.25 23.67 10.56
CA GLU A 7 -89.33 23.02 9.83
C GLU A 7 -89.78 23.98 8.72
N HIS A 8 -89.41 23.68 7.47
CA HIS A 8 -90.03 24.30 6.32
C HIS A 8 -91.43 23.74 6.23
N GLY A 9 -92.35 24.47 6.83
CA GLY A 9 -93.77 24.19 6.79
C GLY A 9 -94.19 23.87 5.36
N GLU A 10 -94.68 22.64 5.18
CA GLU A 10 -95.58 22.26 4.11
C GLU A 10 -96.77 23.23 4.14
N LEU A 11 -96.64 24.36 3.46
CA LEU A 11 -97.79 25.06 2.92
C LEU A 11 -98.26 24.24 1.73
N LEU A 12 -98.93 23.13 2.05
CA LEU A 12 -99.88 22.45 1.18
C LEU A 12 -100.86 23.51 0.68
N LEU A 13 -100.53 24.11 -0.47
CA LEU A 13 -101.50 24.86 -1.24
C LEU A 13 -102.65 23.89 -1.51
N PRO A 14 -103.92 24.27 -1.24
CA PRO A 14 -105.04 23.40 -1.48
C PRO A 14 -105.01 23.02 -2.96
N GLU A 15 -104.83 21.74 -3.27
CA GLU A 15 -104.97 21.20 -4.61
C GLU A 15 -106.36 21.60 -5.11
N ARG A 16 -106.43 22.69 -5.86
CA ARG A 16 -107.63 23.05 -6.59
C ARG A 16 -107.66 22.09 -7.76
N LYS A 17 -108.20 20.89 -7.52
CA LYS A 17 -108.54 19.94 -8.58
C LYS A 17 -109.64 20.57 -9.41
N ILE A 18 -109.25 21.43 -10.33
CA ILE A 18 -110.09 21.70 -11.49
C ILE A 18 -110.08 20.39 -12.27
N ASP A 19 -111.23 19.73 -12.37
CA ASP A 19 -111.37 18.52 -13.18
C ASP A 19 -111.10 18.90 -14.63
N THR A 20 -109.85 18.78 -15.05
CA THR A 20 -109.40 19.00 -16.43
C THR A 20 -110.21 18.12 -17.37
N ALA A 21 -110.52 16.89 -16.96
CA ALA A 21 -111.44 15.99 -17.63
C ALA A 21 -112.82 16.65 -17.87
N ALA A 22 -113.42 17.25 -16.85
CA ALA A 22 -114.72 17.93 -16.98
C ALA A 22 -114.65 19.16 -17.90
N LEU A 23 -113.53 19.91 -17.91
CA LEU A 23 -113.32 21.01 -18.85
C LEU A 23 -113.15 20.52 -20.30
N TYR A 24 -112.43 19.42 -20.51
CA TYR A 24 -112.28 18.79 -21.82
C TYR A 24 -113.60 18.21 -22.33
N ASP A 25 -114.42 17.63 -21.44
CA ASP A 25 -115.74 17.12 -21.76
C ASP A 25 -116.70 18.26 -22.12
N THR A 26 -116.68 19.36 -21.37
CA THR A 26 -117.47 20.58 -21.70
C THR A 26 -117.07 21.17 -23.05
N LEU A 27 -115.77 21.14 -23.40
CA LEU A 27 -115.28 21.59 -24.70
C LEU A 27 -115.74 20.66 -25.83
N ARG A 28 -115.76 19.35 -25.59
CA ARG A 28 -116.25 18.35 -26.54
C ARG A 28 -117.76 18.49 -26.75
N GLU A 29 -118.54 18.58 -25.68
CA GLU A 29 -119.99 18.73 -25.72
C GLU A 29 -120.41 20.04 -26.41
N SER A 30 -119.75 21.16 -26.10
CA SER A 30 -120.03 22.44 -26.76
C SER A 30 -119.65 22.43 -28.25
N LYS A 31 -118.56 21.75 -28.62
CA LYS A 31 -118.18 21.54 -30.03
C LYS A 31 -119.22 20.69 -30.77
N ASP A 32 -119.57 19.53 -30.23
CA ASP A 32 -120.54 18.61 -30.84
C ASP A 32 -121.93 19.27 -30.96
N SER A 33 -122.33 20.05 -29.95
CA SER A 33 -123.55 20.87 -29.96
C SER A 33 -123.52 21.95 -31.05
N VAL A 34 -122.40 22.66 -31.24
CA VAL A 34 -122.25 23.64 -32.34
C VAL A 34 -122.30 22.95 -33.70
N GLU A 35 -121.63 21.81 -33.89
CA GLU A 35 -121.66 21.03 -35.13
C GLU A 35 -123.10 20.57 -35.45
N GLU A 36 -123.84 20.10 -34.45
CA GLU A 36 -125.24 19.69 -34.59
C GLU A 36 -126.16 20.86 -34.93
N ILE A 37 -126.03 22.01 -34.27
CA ILE A 37 -126.84 23.21 -34.55
C ILE A 37 -126.52 23.77 -35.94
N VAL A 38 -125.26 23.79 -36.35
CA VAL A 38 -124.85 24.22 -37.70
C VAL A 38 -125.40 23.25 -38.76
N ALA A 39 -125.38 21.95 -38.51
CA ALA A 39 -126.02 20.96 -39.40
C ALA A 39 -127.54 21.21 -39.53
N LYS A 40 -128.24 21.51 -38.43
CA LYS A 40 -129.66 21.89 -38.43
C LYS A 40 -129.92 23.21 -39.17
N MET A 41 -129.08 24.23 -38.99
CA MET A 41 -129.18 25.49 -39.74
C MET A 41 -128.98 25.29 -41.25
N LEU A 42 -128.05 24.41 -41.65
CA LEU A 42 -127.81 24.07 -43.06
C LEU A 42 -129.00 23.31 -43.67
N ALA A 43 -129.66 22.44 -42.91
CA ALA A 43 -130.89 21.75 -43.34
C ALA A 43 -132.06 22.74 -43.53
N ILE A 44 -132.29 23.63 -42.56
CA ILE A 44 -133.34 24.67 -42.61
C ILE A 44 -133.13 25.63 -43.80
N LYS A 45 -131.87 25.96 -44.13
CA LYS A 45 -131.51 26.77 -45.30
C LYS A 45 -131.83 26.05 -46.63
N LYS A 46 -131.76 24.72 -46.68
CA LYS A 46 -132.13 23.92 -47.86
C LYS A 46 -133.65 23.77 -48.03
N GLU A 47 -134.41 23.83 -46.94
CA GLU A 47 -135.86 23.55 -46.90
C GLU A 47 -136.78 24.80 -46.90
N ALA A 48 -136.23 26.02 -46.99
CA ALA A 48 -136.99 27.29 -47.07
C ALA A 48 -137.99 27.57 -45.91
N GLN A 49 -137.63 27.15 -44.70
CA GLN A 49 -138.41 27.31 -43.45
C GLN A 49 -138.26 28.72 -42.79
N PRO A 50 -139.12 29.13 -41.83
CA PRO A 50 -139.21 30.53 -41.36
C PRO A 50 -137.97 31.06 -40.64
N LYS A 51 -137.62 32.34 -40.88
CA LYS A 51 -136.43 33.05 -40.36
C LYS A 51 -136.36 33.20 -38.83
N SER A 52 -137.44 32.88 -38.09
CA SER A 52 -137.49 32.99 -36.63
C SER A 52 -136.68 31.90 -35.93
N GLN A 53 -136.73 30.64 -36.41
CA GLN A 53 -135.95 29.52 -35.86
C GLN A 53 -134.43 29.73 -36.06
N LEU A 54 -134.05 30.39 -37.16
CA LEU A 54 -132.66 30.74 -37.44
C LEU A 54 -132.07 31.67 -36.36
N ARG A 55 -132.86 32.62 -35.83
CA ARG A 55 -132.39 33.51 -34.75
C ARG A 55 -132.13 32.75 -33.46
N GLU A 56 -132.99 31.78 -33.13
CA GLU A 56 -132.85 30.94 -31.94
C GLU A 56 -131.59 30.05 -32.01
N PHE A 57 -131.35 29.42 -33.17
CA PHE A 57 -130.11 28.66 -33.39
C PHE A 57 -128.85 29.53 -33.37
N VAL A 58 -128.91 30.76 -33.90
CA VAL A 58 -127.80 31.72 -33.79
C VAL A 58 -127.54 32.09 -32.33
N THR A 59 -128.58 32.29 -31.51
CA THR A 59 -128.40 32.55 -30.07
C THR A 59 -127.83 31.35 -29.31
N GLN A 60 -128.22 30.12 -29.66
CA GLN A 60 -127.67 28.90 -29.07
C GLN A 60 -126.20 28.68 -29.45
N ILE A 61 -125.82 28.93 -30.71
CA ILE A 61 -124.41 28.91 -31.15
C ILE A 61 -123.59 29.97 -30.42
N LEU A 62 -124.09 31.20 -30.29
CA LEU A 62 -123.40 32.27 -29.57
C LEU A 62 -123.18 31.90 -28.09
N LEU A 63 -124.19 31.28 -27.45
CA LEU A 63 -124.07 30.78 -26.07
C LEU A 63 -122.98 29.69 -25.99
N ASN A 64 -122.98 28.72 -26.92
CA ASN A 64 -121.94 27.69 -26.98
C ASN A 64 -120.54 28.30 -27.20
N PHE A 65 -120.39 29.32 -28.04
CA PHE A 65 -119.11 30.03 -28.21
C PHE A 65 -118.65 30.76 -26.94
N VAL A 66 -119.58 31.32 -26.15
CA VAL A 66 -119.25 31.89 -24.84
C VAL A 66 -118.75 30.78 -23.90
N THR A 67 -119.43 29.62 -23.85
CA THR A 67 -118.99 28.49 -23.03
C THR A 67 -117.62 27.95 -23.45
N LEU A 68 -117.35 27.87 -24.76
CA LEU A 68 -116.05 27.41 -25.30
C LEU A 68 -114.94 28.44 -24.99
N ARG A 69 -115.20 29.74 -25.12
CA ARG A 69 -114.25 30.79 -24.73
C ARG A 69 -113.97 30.76 -23.23
N GLN A 70 -114.98 30.49 -22.41
CA GLN A 70 -114.83 30.35 -20.97
C GLN A 70 -114.00 29.12 -20.61
N ALA A 71 -114.29 27.95 -21.20
CA ALA A 71 -113.52 26.72 -21.01
C ALA A 71 -112.05 26.89 -21.45
N ASN A 72 -111.80 27.48 -22.62
CA ASN A 72 -110.44 27.78 -23.10
C ASN A 72 -109.69 28.73 -22.15
N ARG A 73 -110.35 29.77 -21.64
CA ARG A 73 -109.75 30.68 -20.67
C ARG A 73 -109.41 29.94 -19.37
N SER A 74 -110.27 29.05 -18.89
CA SER A 74 -110.00 28.24 -17.70
C SER A 74 -108.81 27.30 -17.91
N ILE A 75 -108.69 26.65 -19.07
CA ILE A 75 -107.55 25.78 -19.41
C ILE A 75 -106.24 26.58 -19.42
N LEU A 76 -106.22 27.74 -20.07
CA LEU A 76 -105.01 28.59 -20.15
C LEU A 76 -104.58 29.10 -18.77
N LEU A 77 -105.54 29.50 -17.93
CA LEU A 77 -105.24 29.92 -16.55
C LEU A 77 -104.70 28.76 -15.71
N GLU A 78 -105.19 27.54 -15.91
CA GLU A 78 -104.69 26.36 -15.22
C GLU A 78 -103.30 25.96 -15.73
N GLU A 79 -103.04 26.05 -17.03
CA GLU A 79 -101.72 25.84 -17.62
C GLU A 79 -100.68 26.82 -17.03
N ASP A 80 -101.04 28.11 -16.94
CA ASP A 80 -100.19 29.12 -16.31
C ASP A 80 -100.00 28.84 -14.81
N SER A 81 -101.04 28.35 -14.12
CA SER A 81 -100.96 27.94 -12.71
C SER A 81 -99.97 26.79 -12.51
N VAL A 82 -100.10 25.70 -13.29
CA VAL A 82 -99.21 24.53 -13.23
C VAL A 82 -97.77 24.91 -13.61
N LYS A 83 -97.57 25.76 -14.62
CA LYS A 83 -96.24 26.30 -14.94
C LYS A 83 -95.63 27.08 -13.78
N ALA A 84 -96.42 27.92 -13.12
CA ALA A 84 -95.95 28.68 -11.96
C ALA A 84 -95.65 27.79 -10.75
N GLU A 85 -96.42 26.71 -10.54
CA GLU A 85 -96.17 25.71 -9.49
C GLU A 85 -94.90 24.89 -9.76
N THR A 86 -94.74 24.42 -11.00
CA THR A 86 -93.58 23.63 -11.41
C THR A 86 -92.30 24.46 -11.39
N GLU A 87 -92.32 25.72 -11.84
CA GLU A 87 -91.15 26.61 -11.71
C GLU A 87 -90.83 26.95 -10.24
N ARG A 88 -91.84 27.10 -9.37
CA ARG A 88 -91.60 27.26 -7.92
C ARG A 88 -90.94 26.02 -7.30
N ALA A 89 -91.41 24.82 -7.64
CA ALA A 89 -90.83 23.58 -7.15
C ALA A 89 -89.43 23.32 -7.74
N LYS A 90 -89.21 23.67 -9.00
CA LYS A 90 -87.90 23.59 -9.65
C LYS A 90 -86.89 24.54 -8.99
N ALA A 91 -87.28 25.76 -8.66
CA ALA A 91 -86.40 26.73 -8.00
C ALA A 91 -85.87 26.23 -6.65
N SER A 92 -86.70 25.55 -5.84
CA SER A 92 -86.23 24.96 -4.57
C SER A 92 -85.29 23.77 -4.79
N VAL A 93 -85.52 22.95 -5.81
CA VAL A 93 -84.60 21.86 -6.20
C VAL A 93 -83.27 22.40 -6.73
N GLU A 94 -83.30 23.45 -7.56
CA GLU A 94 -82.09 24.09 -8.07
C GLU A 94 -81.26 24.69 -6.92
N PHE A 95 -81.93 25.36 -5.97
CA PHE A 95 -81.27 25.91 -4.78
C PHE A 95 -80.57 24.82 -3.96
N THR A 96 -81.27 23.74 -3.62
CA THR A 96 -80.69 22.62 -2.85
C THR A 96 -79.58 21.89 -3.62
N THR A 97 -79.69 21.81 -4.96
CA THR A 97 -78.64 21.24 -5.82
C THR A 97 -77.37 22.09 -5.80
N LEU A 98 -77.49 23.43 -5.80
CA LEU A 98 -76.35 24.34 -5.67
C LEU A 98 -75.67 24.22 -4.30
N GLU A 99 -76.46 24.11 -3.22
CA GLU A 99 -75.91 23.86 -1.87
C GLU A 99 -75.13 22.54 -1.83
N LEU A 100 -75.68 21.47 -2.42
CA LEU A 100 -75.01 20.18 -2.51
C LEU A 100 -73.68 20.28 -3.29
N GLN A 101 -73.66 21.00 -4.43
CA GLN A 101 -72.43 21.22 -5.19
C GLN A 101 -71.37 21.98 -4.38
N SER A 102 -71.77 23.00 -3.63
CA SER A 102 -70.88 23.74 -2.73
C SER A 102 -70.26 22.82 -1.66
N LEU A 103 -71.09 22.01 -1.00
CA LEU A 103 -70.62 21.04 0.00
C LEU A 103 -69.71 19.95 -0.59
N LEU A 104 -70.01 19.47 -1.79
CA LEU A 104 -69.15 18.52 -2.50
C LEU A 104 -67.78 19.12 -2.83
N TYR A 105 -67.75 20.39 -3.22
CA TYR A 105 -66.50 21.11 -3.45
C TYR A 105 -65.69 21.22 -2.15
N GLU A 106 -66.32 21.61 -1.04
CA GLU A 106 -65.67 21.69 0.27
C GLU A 106 -65.12 20.32 0.71
N LYS A 107 -65.94 19.27 0.64
CA LYS A 107 -65.51 17.90 0.93
C LYS A 107 -64.28 17.51 0.10
N ASN A 108 -64.32 17.75 -1.21
CA ASN A 108 -63.21 17.41 -2.10
C ASN A 108 -61.95 18.23 -1.78
N HIS A 109 -62.10 19.50 -1.43
CA HIS A 109 -61.00 20.34 -0.97
C HIS A 109 -60.38 19.78 0.32
N GLN A 110 -61.20 19.41 1.31
CA GLN A 110 -60.71 18.80 2.55
C GLN A 110 -60.04 17.45 2.31
N ILE A 111 -60.57 16.61 1.42
CA ILE A 111 -59.92 15.34 1.04
C ILE A 111 -58.56 15.59 0.40
N LYS A 112 -58.44 16.60 -0.48
CA LYS A 112 -57.16 17.00 -1.07
C LYS A 112 -56.18 17.49 0.00
N ALA A 113 -56.64 18.31 0.95
CA ALA A 113 -55.82 18.78 2.06
C ALA A 113 -55.34 17.62 2.95
N ILE A 114 -56.23 16.69 3.31
CA ILE A 114 -55.89 15.49 4.09
C ILE A 114 -54.88 14.64 3.33
N LYS A 115 -55.06 14.46 2.01
CA LYS A 115 -54.11 13.70 1.19
C LYS A 115 -52.74 14.40 1.16
N ALA A 116 -52.70 15.71 0.98
CA ALA A 116 -51.45 16.48 1.04
C ALA A 116 -50.75 16.35 2.39
N CYS A 117 -51.49 16.32 3.50
CA CYS A 117 -50.93 16.09 4.84
C CYS A 117 -50.42 14.66 5.03
N LYS A 118 -51.08 13.65 4.45
CA LYS A 118 -50.67 12.23 4.53
C LYS A 118 -49.47 11.92 3.64
N ASP A 119 -49.40 12.55 2.47
CA ASP A 119 -48.31 12.41 1.50
C ASP A 119 -47.07 13.22 1.92
N LEU A 120 -47.08 13.83 3.12
CA LEU A 120 -45.91 14.49 3.69
C LEU A 120 -44.83 13.44 3.98
N ASN A 121 -43.86 13.34 3.07
CA ASN A 121 -42.71 12.47 3.22
C ASN A 121 -41.80 13.00 4.33
N THR A 122 -41.97 12.47 5.54
CA THR A 122 -40.99 12.63 6.62
C THR A 122 -39.94 11.53 6.53
N LYS A 123 -38.75 11.74 7.12
CA LYS A 123 -37.70 10.71 7.17
C LYS A 123 -38.08 9.47 8.01
N TYR A 124 -39.18 9.55 8.77
CA TYR A 124 -39.76 8.45 9.52
C TYR A 124 -40.79 7.73 8.60
N PRO A 125 -40.82 6.38 8.52
CA PRO A 125 -40.27 5.38 9.46
C PRO A 125 -38.89 4.81 9.10
N ASP A 126 -38.24 5.26 8.03
CA ASP A 126 -36.97 4.69 7.52
C ASP A 126 -35.72 4.99 8.40
N ILE A 127 -35.92 5.38 9.66
CA ILE A 127 -34.83 5.66 10.59
C ILE A 127 -34.41 4.35 11.23
N GLU A 128 -33.24 3.86 10.84
CA GLU A 128 -32.56 2.78 11.54
C GLU A 128 -32.27 3.22 12.98
N LEU A 129 -32.89 2.53 13.93
CA LEU A 129 -32.73 2.80 15.35
C LEU A 129 -32.14 1.60 16.07
N VAL A 130 -31.39 1.87 17.14
CA VAL A 130 -30.89 0.86 18.09
C VAL A 130 -32.02 -0.08 18.51
N PRO A 131 -31.85 -1.42 18.36
CA PRO A 131 -32.85 -2.41 18.75
C PRO A 131 -33.40 -2.16 20.16
N GLN A 132 -34.65 -2.55 20.39
CA GLN A 132 -35.29 -2.31 21.69
C GLN A 132 -34.54 -3.02 22.83
N GLU A 133 -34.01 -4.22 22.56
CA GLU A 133 -33.23 -5.03 23.49
C GLU A 133 -32.01 -4.27 24.01
N GLU A 134 -31.19 -3.73 23.11
CA GLU A 134 -30.00 -2.93 23.43
C GLU A 134 -30.36 -1.63 24.14
N PHE A 135 -31.48 -1.00 23.78
CA PHE A 135 -31.97 0.18 24.50
C PHE A 135 -32.33 -0.16 25.96
N PHE A 136 -33.01 -1.29 26.20
CA PHE A 136 -33.39 -1.67 27.56
C PHE A 136 -32.20 -2.14 28.41
N SER A 137 -31.14 -2.70 27.83
CA SER A 137 -29.92 -3.02 28.57
C SER A 137 -29.08 -1.77 28.87
N ASP A 138 -28.79 -0.97 27.84
CA ASP A 138 -27.69 -0.01 27.88
C ASP A 138 -28.15 1.42 28.20
N ALA A 139 -29.43 1.73 28.06
CA ALA A 139 -29.90 3.09 28.29
C ALA A 139 -29.84 3.48 29.78
N PRO A 140 -29.33 4.69 30.10
CA PRO A 140 -29.38 5.25 31.45
C PRO A 140 -30.82 5.32 31.99
N GLU A 141 -30.97 5.12 33.30
CA GLU A 141 -32.29 5.14 33.97
C GLU A 141 -33.00 6.49 33.81
N GLU A 142 -32.26 7.60 33.76
CA GLU A 142 -32.78 8.95 33.50
C GLU A 142 -33.57 9.03 32.17
N ILE A 143 -33.06 8.37 31.12
CA ILE A 143 -33.71 8.35 29.80
C ILE A 143 -34.87 7.35 29.79
N LYS A 144 -34.70 6.18 30.43
CA LYS A 144 -35.75 5.15 30.57
C LYS A 144 -36.99 5.66 31.32
N ASN A 145 -36.79 6.46 32.36
CA ASN A 145 -37.85 6.95 33.24
C ASN A 145 -38.51 8.25 32.75
N SER A 146 -37.94 8.91 31.75
CA SER A 146 -38.52 10.13 31.17
C SER A 146 -39.92 9.86 30.58
N VAL A 147 -40.87 10.78 30.74
CA VAL A 147 -42.19 10.67 30.07
C VAL A 147 -42.33 11.87 29.14
N ILE A 148 -42.19 11.62 27.85
CA ILE A 148 -42.13 12.69 26.83
C ILE A 148 -43.48 12.87 26.12
N SER A 149 -44.25 11.78 25.94
CA SER A 149 -45.58 11.82 25.32
C SER A 149 -46.58 10.93 26.05
N LYS A 150 -47.87 11.22 25.86
CA LYS A 150 -49.00 10.44 26.39
C LYS A 150 -49.20 9.11 25.67
N ASP A 151 -48.80 9.02 24.39
CA ASP A 151 -48.84 7.78 23.63
C ASP A 151 -47.62 6.91 23.94
N SER A 152 -47.85 5.66 24.35
CA SER A 152 -46.81 4.73 24.77
C SER A 152 -45.81 4.38 23.66
N ALA A 153 -46.29 4.15 22.44
CA ALA A 153 -45.44 3.77 21.30
C ALA A 153 -44.56 4.97 20.86
N HIS A 154 -45.17 6.14 20.73
CA HIS A 154 -44.44 7.36 20.41
C HIS A 154 -43.45 7.76 21.51
N ASN A 155 -43.81 7.57 22.78
CA ASN A 155 -42.91 7.84 23.92
C ASN A 155 -41.68 6.92 23.89
N LEU A 156 -41.88 5.61 23.65
CA LEU A 156 -40.76 4.66 23.48
C LEU A 156 -39.83 5.06 22.33
N MET A 157 -40.39 5.49 21.20
CA MET A 157 -39.63 6.00 20.05
C MET A 157 -38.78 7.21 20.43
N LEU A 158 -39.35 8.21 21.13
CA LEU A 158 -38.63 9.40 21.57
C LEU A 158 -37.52 9.08 22.57
N LYS A 159 -37.74 8.11 23.47
CA LYS A 159 -36.70 7.63 24.39
C LYS A 159 -35.52 7.01 23.66
N ARG A 160 -35.79 6.17 22.65
CA ARG A 160 -34.75 5.55 21.81
C ARG A 160 -33.94 6.61 21.05
N LEU A 161 -34.61 7.61 20.47
CA LEU A 161 -33.95 8.74 19.80
C LEU A 161 -33.06 9.55 20.76
N ASN A 162 -33.53 9.82 21.97
CA ASN A 162 -32.75 10.53 22.98
C ASN A 162 -31.54 9.72 23.46
N PHE A 163 -31.69 8.40 23.59
CA PHE A 163 -30.57 7.52 23.92
C PHE A 163 -29.51 7.50 22.83
N GLU A 164 -29.89 7.39 21.56
CA GLU A 164 -28.93 7.48 20.45
C GLU A 164 -28.25 8.85 20.39
N LEU A 165 -28.99 9.92 20.60
CA LEU A 165 -28.42 11.27 20.64
C LEU A 165 -27.38 11.37 21.76
N PHE A 166 -27.68 10.82 22.94
CA PHE A 166 -26.74 10.75 24.06
C PHE A 166 -25.50 9.93 23.69
N GLN A 167 -25.68 8.74 23.11
CA GLN A 167 -24.58 7.86 22.68
C GLN A 167 -23.69 8.56 21.65
N ARG A 168 -24.28 9.20 20.63
CA ARG A 168 -23.54 9.95 19.60
C ARG A 168 -22.76 11.12 20.20
N LYS A 169 -23.31 11.83 21.18
CA LYS A 169 -22.59 12.91 21.89
C LYS A 169 -21.38 12.37 22.66
N GLU A 170 -21.54 11.27 23.38
CA GLU A 170 -20.43 10.64 24.11
C GLU A 170 -19.34 10.13 23.14
N LEU A 171 -19.74 9.48 22.05
CA LEU A 171 -18.80 9.03 21.00
C LEU A 171 -18.03 10.21 20.38
N CYS A 172 -18.69 11.34 20.10
CA CYS A 172 -18.01 12.55 19.63
C CYS A 172 -16.97 13.05 20.65
N LYS A 173 -17.31 13.11 21.95
CA LYS A 173 -16.35 13.50 23.00
C LYS A 173 -15.15 12.55 23.06
N HIS A 174 -15.39 11.24 22.94
CA HIS A 174 -14.32 10.24 22.91
C HIS A 174 -13.43 10.39 21.68
N ARG A 175 -14.03 10.60 20.51
CA ARG A 175 -13.31 10.85 19.27
C ARG A 175 -12.39 12.08 19.38
N ASP A 176 -12.91 13.18 19.91
CA ASP A 176 -12.14 14.42 20.04
C ASP A 176 -10.96 14.25 21.02
N LYS A 177 -11.15 13.53 22.14
CA LYS A 177 -10.06 13.16 23.07
C LYS A 177 -8.99 12.30 22.39
N LEU A 178 -9.40 11.31 21.59
CA LEU A 178 -8.47 10.47 20.84
C LEU A 178 -7.71 11.26 19.77
N GLU A 179 -8.38 12.22 19.11
CA GLU A 179 -7.74 13.07 18.11
C GLU A 179 -6.69 14.00 18.73
N GLN A 180 -6.97 14.57 19.91
CA GLN A 180 -5.99 15.35 20.67
C GLN A 180 -4.78 14.49 21.05
N ARG A 181 -4.99 13.27 21.55
CA ARG A 181 -3.91 12.33 21.88
C ARG A 181 -3.07 11.96 20.66
N LYS A 182 -3.72 11.75 19.51
CA LYS A 182 -3.04 11.49 18.24
C LYS A 182 -2.14 12.66 17.83
N LYS A 183 -2.65 13.89 17.89
CA LYS A 183 -1.88 15.11 17.55
C LYS A 183 -0.66 15.27 18.48
N ALA A 184 -0.85 15.12 19.79
CA ALA A 184 0.26 15.18 20.75
C ALA A 184 1.33 14.10 20.48
N LEU A 185 0.92 12.87 20.19
CA LEU A 185 1.86 11.80 19.83
C LEU A 185 2.60 12.10 18.51
N GLN A 186 1.91 12.63 17.50
CA GLN A 186 2.55 13.04 16.25
C GLN A 186 3.60 14.13 16.46
N GLU A 187 3.30 15.14 17.28
CA GLU A 187 4.25 16.20 17.63
C GLU A 187 5.49 15.63 18.34
N THR A 188 5.30 14.74 19.33
CA THR A 188 6.44 14.10 20.00
C THR A 188 7.28 13.24 19.05
N ALA A 189 6.65 12.54 18.09
CA ALA A 189 7.35 11.76 17.08
C ALA A 189 8.15 12.65 16.13
N VAL A 190 7.56 13.77 15.67
CA VAL A 190 8.26 14.77 14.85
C VAL A 190 9.44 15.38 15.61
N HIS A 191 9.26 15.72 16.89
CA HIS A 191 10.33 16.25 17.73
C HIS A 191 11.48 15.23 17.89
N ARG A 192 11.16 13.96 18.19
CA ARG A 192 12.16 12.88 18.26
C ARG A 192 12.87 12.67 16.93
N LYS A 193 12.15 12.72 15.80
CA LYS A 193 12.76 12.60 14.46
C LYS A 193 13.71 13.76 14.17
N LYS A 194 13.34 15.00 14.54
CA LYS A 194 14.21 16.17 14.43
C LYS A 194 15.47 15.99 15.28
N PHE A 195 15.34 15.56 16.53
CA PHE A 195 16.47 15.26 17.42
C PHE A 195 17.39 14.17 16.85
N LEU A 196 16.83 13.06 16.35
CA LEU A 196 17.61 12.00 15.72
C LEU A 196 18.31 12.47 14.44
N SER A 197 17.70 13.37 13.67
CA SER A 197 18.33 13.93 12.46
C SER A 197 19.46 14.92 12.75
N SER A 198 19.44 15.60 13.92
CA SER A 198 20.53 16.48 14.36
C SER A 198 21.64 15.74 15.10
N LEU A 199 21.38 14.54 15.60
CA LEU A 199 22.36 13.73 16.34
C LEU A 199 23.65 13.43 15.53
N PRO A 200 23.60 13.09 14.22
CA PRO A 200 24.82 12.89 13.43
C PRO A 200 25.71 14.13 13.31
N SER A 201 25.13 15.35 13.23
CA SER A 201 25.94 16.57 13.19
C SER A 201 26.57 16.87 14.55
N HIS A 202 25.82 16.68 15.64
CA HIS A 202 26.34 16.79 17.01
C HIS A 202 27.44 15.76 17.31
N LEU A 203 27.30 14.51 16.85
CA LEU A 203 28.34 13.50 17.00
C LEU A 203 29.58 13.83 16.16
N LYS A 204 29.42 14.40 14.96
CA LYS A 204 30.55 14.87 14.14
C LYS A 204 31.30 16.01 14.82
N SER A 205 30.60 17.00 15.41
CA SER A 205 31.26 18.08 16.14
C SER A 205 31.96 17.57 17.40
N LEU A 206 31.32 16.67 18.15
CA LEU A 206 31.94 16.02 19.32
C LEU A 206 33.20 15.24 18.93
N LYS A 207 33.13 14.43 17.86
CA LYS A 207 34.29 13.68 17.34
C LYS A 207 35.45 14.61 16.95
N LYS A 208 35.16 15.76 16.34
CA LYS A 208 36.18 16.76 15.99
C LYS A 208 36.80 17.38 17.24
N ALA A 209 35.97 17.72 18.24
CA ALA A 209 36.43 18.30 19.50
C ALA A 209 37.26 17.32 20.34
N SER A 210 36.95 16.01 20.29
CA SER A 210 37.69 14.98 21.02
C SER A 210 39.00 14.57 20.34
N LEU A 211 39.19 14.89 19.06
CA LEU A 211 40.34 14.49 18.26
C LEU A 211 41.71 14.96 18.82
N PRO A 212 41.90 16.24 19.22
CA PRO A 212 43.18 16.66 19.79
C PRO A 212 43.51 15.95 21.11
N VAL A 213 42.51 15.71 21.96
CA VAL A 213 42.69 14.97 23.22
C VAL A 213 43.03 13.50 22.95
N GLN A 214 42.40 12.87 21.95
CA GLN A 214 42.76 11.51 21.53
C GLN A 214 44.19 11.40 21.01
N GLN A 215 44.66 12.42 20.30
CA GLN A 215 46.05 12.48 19.81
C GLN A 215 47.05 12.66 20.96
N GLN A 216 46.74 13.50 21.95
CA GLN A 216 47.60 13.72 23.12
C GLN A 216 47.64 12.52 24.06
N LEU A 217 46.52 11.80 24.23
CA LEU A 217 46.43 10.63 25.09
C LEU A 217 46.82 9.31 24.38
N GLY A 218 47.26 9.36 23.12
CA GLY A 218 47.65 8.16 22.36
C GLY A 218 46.52 7.14 22.15
N LEU A 219 45.25 7.55 22.28
CA LEU A 219 44.09 6.66 22.23
C LEU A 219 43.74 6.29 20.77
N LEU A 220 44.58 5.49 20.12
CA LEU A 220 44.43 5.00 18.74
C LEU A 220 43.38 3.87 18.57
N HIS A 221 42.48 3.70 19.56
CA HIS A 221 41.47 2.63 19.60
C HIS A 221 40.57 2.58 18.36
N MET A 222 40.33 3.72 17.68
CA MET A 222 39.52 3.76 16.45
C MET A 222 40.20 3.11 15.24
N LYS A 223 41.54 3.08 15.17
CA LYS A 223 42.26 2.35 14.11
C LYS A 223 42.21 0.85 14.38
N LYS A 224 42.48 0.43 15.62
CA LYS A 224 42.40 -0.97 16.06
C LYS A 224 41.01 -1.57 15.84
N LEU A 225 39.94 -0.86 16.22
CA LEU A 225 38.56 -1.34 16.00
C LEU A 225 38.20 -1.50 14.53
N LYS A 226 38.64 -0.58 13.65
CA LYS A 226 38.44 -0.73 12.21
C LYS A 226 39.21 -1.94 11.66
N GLN A 227 40.45 -2.13 12.08
CA GLN A 227 41.25 -3.28 11.68
C GLN A 227 40.63 -4.60 12.18
N GLN A 228 40.05 -4.63 13.39
CA GLN A 228 39.30 -5.77 13.90
C GLN A 228 38.05 -6.08 13.06
N GLN A 229 37.26 -5.07 12.70
CA GLN A 229 36.10 -5.24 11.81
C GLN A 229 36.50 -5.73 10.41
N LEU A 230 37.66 -5.34 9.91
CA LEU A 230 38.22 -5.86 8.66
C LEU A 230 38.72 -7.29 8.82
N ALA A 231 39.32 -7.63 9.97
CA ALA A 231 39.82 -8.96 10.27
C ALA A 231 38.69 -10.00 10.36
N GLU A 232 37.50 -9.61 10.85
CA GLU A 232 36.31 -10.47 10.86
C GLU A 232 35.87 -10.93 9.45
N LEU A 233 36.25 -10.18 8.40
CA LEU A 233 35.92 -10.47 7.01
C LEU A 233 37.05 -11.19 6.25
N LEU A 234 38.14 -11.56 6.92
CA LEU A 234 39.26 -12.27 6.28
C LEU A 234 38.94 -13.77 6.09
N PRO A 235 39.43 -14.38 5.00
CA PRO A 235 39.44 -15.83 4.84
C PRO A 235 40.22 -16.51 5.96
N PRO A 236 39.88 -17.74 6.38
CA PRO A 236 40.54 -18.42 7.48
C PRO A 236 42.09 -18.46 7.36
N PRO A 237 42.69 -18.74 6.18
CA PRO A 237 44.15 -18.72 6.05
C PRO A 237 44.77 -17.34 6.28
N LEU A 238 44.16 -16.27 5.76
CA LEU A 238 44.64 -14.91 5.99
C LEU A 238 44.40 -14.46 7.43
N TYR A 239 43.28 -14.84 8.03
CA TYR A 239 42.99 -14.54 9.43
C TYR A 239 44.04 -15.17 10.36
N VAL A 240 44.45 -16.42 10.09
CA VAL A 240 45.52 -17.07 10.85
C VAL A 240 46.82 -16.29 10.75
N ILE A 241 47.24 -15.90 9.53
CA ILE A 241 48.43 -15.06 9.32
C ILE A 241 48.32 -13.75 10.12
N TYR A 242 47.21 -13.03 9.98
CA TYR A 242 46.97 -11.78 10.67
C TYR A 242 47.02 -11.94 12.19
N SER A 243 46.38 -12.98 12.73
CA SER A 243 46.35 -13.27 14.18
C SER A 243 47.73 -13.61 14.73
N GLN A 244 48.53 -14.41 14.00
CA GLN A 244 49.87 -14.79 14.42
C GLN A 244 50.83 -13.60 14.38
N LEU A 245 50.77 -12.79 13.33
CA LEU A 245 51.59 -11.59 13.22
C LEU A 245 51.19 -10.54 14.26
N LEU A 246 49.89 -10.35 14.49
CA LEU A 246 49.38 -9.44 15.51
C LEU A 246 49.80 -9.90 16.91
N ALA A 247 49.72 -11.20 17.19
CA ALA A 247 50.20 -11.77 18.45
C ALA A 247 51.71 -11.58 18.63
N SER A 248 52.51 -11.76 17.56
CA SER A 248 53.96 -11.52 17.60
C SER A 248 54.30 -10.05 17.89
N LYS A 249 53.59 -9.13 17.23
CA LYS A 249 53.70 -7.68 17.47
C LYS A 249 53.35 -7.30 18.91
N GLU A 250 52.23 -7.79 19.43
CA GLU A 250 51.75 -7.45 20.78
C GLU A 250 52.59 -8.12 21.88
N ALA A 251 53.05 -9.36 21.68
CA ALA A 251 53.77 -10.13 22.70
C ALA A 251 55.27 -9.80 22.76
N PHE A 252 55.92 -9.60 21.61
CA PHE A 252 57.37 -9.41 21.53
C PHE A 252 57.79 -7.99 21.13
N GLY A 253 56.83 -7.12 20.80
CA GLY A 253 57.12 -5.74 20.39
C GLY A 253 57.95 -5.67 19.11
N GLU A 254 57.88 -6.69 18.23
CA GLU A 254 58.60 -6.68 16.97
C GLU A 254 58.19 -5.46 16.13
N ASN A 255 59.18 -4.77 15.55
CA ASN A 255 58.99 -3.59 14.68
C ASN A 255 58.33 -3.97 13.36
N ILE A 256 57.04 -4.26 13.44
CA ILE A 256 56.21 -4.76 12.35
C ILE A 256 54.90 -3.99 12.36
N ASP A 257 54.54 -3.38 11.23
CA ASP A 257 53.23 -2.77 11.03
C ASP A 257 52.34 -3.63 10.14
N LEU A 258 51.07 -3.74 10.54
CA LEU A 258 50.08 -4.59 9.91
C LEU A 258 48.94 -3.72 9.39
N GLU A 259 48.73 -3.76 8.09
CA GLU A 259 47.63 -3.06 7.43
C GLU A 259 46.78 -4.03 6.61
N LEU A 260 45.46 -3.94 6.77
CA LEU A 260 44.51 -4.68 5.95
C LEU A 260 44.08 -3.79 4.79
N ILE A 261 44.53 -4.13 3.58
CA ILE A 261 44.27 -3.36 2.36
C ILE A 261 43.15 -4.03 1.59
N GLY A 262 42.07 -3.31 1.31
CA GLY A 262 41.00 -3.79 0.44
C GLY A 262 39.66 -3.08 0.60
N SER A 263 38.71 -3.51 -0.22
CA SER A 263 37.34 -2.98 -0.23
C SER A 263 36.44 -3.79 0.71
N VAL A 264 35.94 -3.14 1.76
CA VAL A 264 35.05 -3.75 2.77
C VAL A 264 33.75 -4.27 2.15
N LYS A 265 33.23 -3.54 1.15
CA LYS A 265 31.97 -3.89 0.48
C LYS A 265 32.12 -5.17 -0.33
N ASP A 266 33.18 -5.27 -1.12
CA ASP A 266 33.44 -6.45 -1.95
C ASP A 266 33.72 -7.69 -1.08
N ALA A 267 34.39 -7.52 0.07
CA ALA A 267 34.63 -8.59 1.03
C ALA A 267 33.33 -9.09 1.70
N GLN A 268 32.45 -8.18 2.11
CA GLN A 268 31.13 -8.55 2.67
C GLN A 268 30.26 -9.27 1.63
N ASP A 269 30.28 -8.83 0.38
CA ASP A 269 29.51 -9.45 -0.69
C ASP A 269 30.03 -10.86 -1.02
N LEU A 270 31.36 -11.08 -1.03
CA LEU A 270 31.92 -12.42 -1.17
C LEU A 270 31.61 -13.32 0.03
N ALA A 271 31.67 -12.80 1.26
CA ALA A 271 31.28 -13.57 2.45
C ALA A 271 29.82 -14.02 2.37
N ARG A 272 28.91 -13.14 1.91
CA ARG A 272 27.51 -13.49 1.65
C ARG A 272 27.36 -14.54 0.55
N GLN A 273 28.11 -14.41 -0.55
CA GLN A 273 28.08 -15.39 -1.64
C GLN A 273 28.59 -16.77 -1.19
N LEU A 274 29.65 -16.83 -0.41
CA LEU A 274 30.18 -18.09 0.14
C LEU A 274 29.20 -18.73 1.13
N ALA A 275 28.55 -17.94 2.00
CA ALA A 275 27.52 -18.42 2.91
C ALA A 275 26.30 -18.99 2.18
N ASN A 276 25.85 -18.30 1.12
CA ASN A 276 24.72 -18.76 0.30
C ASN A 276 25.04 -20.06 -0.45
N LYS A 277 26.29 -20.22 -0.94
CA LYS A 277 26.76 -21.48 -1.57
C LYS A 277 26.86 -22.63 -0.56
N ALA A 278 27.34 -22.38 0.65
CA ALA A 278 27.44 -23.39 1.70
C ALA A 278 26.08 -23.84 2.26
N THR A 279 25.06 -22.96 2.19
CA THR A 279 23.69 -23.24 2.66
C THR A 279 22.84 -23.98 1.61
N GLY A 280 23.39 -24.30 0.43
CA GLY A 280 22.69 -25.09 -0.60
C GLY A 280 21.50 -24.40 -1.27
N MET A 281 21.44 -23.06 -1.25
CA MET A 281 20.40 -22.31 -1.95
C MET A 281 20.85 -22.04 -3.39
N SER A 282 20.64 -23.00 -4.29
CA SER A 282 20.83 -22.81 -5.73
C SER A 282 19.89 -21.71 -6.24
N THR A 283 20.41 -20.51 -6.48
CA THR A 283 19.79 -19.62 -7.46
C THR A 283 20.11 -20.17 -8.85
N ASN A 284 19.30 -21.09 -9.34
CA ASN A 284 19.26 -21.43 -10.76
C ASN A 284 18.92 -20.15 -11.53
N SER A 285 19.94 -19.56 -12.14
CA SER A 285 19.79 -18.59 -13.21
C SER A 285 20.74 -19.00 -14.31
N GLU A 286 20.45 -20.15 -14.93
CA GLU A 286 20.85 -20.41 -16.29
C GLU A 286 19.64 -20.13 -17.19
N ASN A 287 19.84 -19.15 -18.07
CA ASN A 287 19.30 -19.03 -19.41
C ASN A 287 18.09 -19.91 -19.75
N SER A 288 16.93 -19.29 -19.93
CA SER A 288 16.01 -19.72 -20.97
C SER A 288 15.48 -18.50 -21.70
N ASP A 289 15.90 -18.48 -22.97
CA ASP A 289 15.40 -17.69 -24.06
C ASP A 289 13.89 -17.91 -24.22
N SER A 290 13.11 -16.83 -24.22
CA SER A 290 11.76 -16.83 -24.78
C SER A 290 11.40 -15.41 -25.20
N GLU A 291 11.49 -15.16 -26.50
CA GLU A 291 10.83 -14.04 -27.16
C GLU A 291 9.31 -14.16 -26.99
N TYR A 292 8.69 -13.19 -26.30
CA TYR A 292 7.28 -12.88 -26.50
C TYR A 292 7.02 -11.41 -26.14
N VAL A 293 6.73 -10.61 -27.16
CA VAL A 293 6.25 -9.23 -27.05
C VAL A 293 4.73 -9.28 -26.91
N PRO A 294 4.14 -8.48 -26.00
CA PRO A 294 3.04 -7.64 -26.47
C PRO A 294 3.29 -6.15 -26.17
N ASP A 295 3.02 -5.38 -27.22
CA ASP A 295 2.94 -3.93 -27.32
C ASP A 295 1.82 -3.37 -26.43
N ASP A 296 2.08 -2.30 -25.68
CA ASP A 296 1.22 -1.10 -25.72
C ASP A 296 1.77 0.09 -24.89
N LYS A 297 1.99 1.14 -25.67
CA LYS A 297 2.16 2.59 -25.51
C LYS A 297 2.08 3.35 -24.16
N ASP A 298 2.97 4.35 -24.16
CA ASP A 298 2.86 5.75 -23.72
C ASP A 298 3.29 6.20 -22.31
N GLY A 299 4.11 7.26 -22.29
CA GLY A 299 4.37 8.13 -21.14
C GLY A 299 5.83 8.24 -20.71
N GLY A 300 6.67 8.91 -21.51
CA GLY A 300 8.10 9.07 -21.23
C GLY A 300 8.46 9.95 -20.04
N LEU A 301 9.68 9.75 -19.50
CA LEU A 301 10.62 10.82 -19.17
C LEU A 301 12.04 10.22 -19.04
N ARG A 302 12.94 10.78 -19.85
CA ARG A 302 14.35 10.42 -19.99
C ARG A 302 15.10 10.62 -18.67
N SER A 303 15.72 9.58 -18.13
CA SER A 303 16.86 9.72 -17.20
C SER A 303 18.08 9.01 -17.77
N LYS A 304 19.14 9.81 -17.91
CA LYS A 304 20.37 9.53 -18.63
C LYS A 304 21.13 8.37 -17.98
N ARG A 305 21.30 7.24 -18.70
CA ARG A 305 22.32 6.24 -18.37
C ARG A 305 23.71 6.90 -18.52
N PRO A 306 24.56 6.92 -17.48
CA PRO A 306 25.96 7.21 -17.71
C PRO A 306 26.60 6.02 -18.41
N LYS A 307 26.97 6.21 -19.68
CA LYS A 307 28.01 5.41 -20.35
C LYS A 307 29.30 5.65 -19.57
N ASN A 308 29.65 4.75 -18.67
CA ASN A 308 30.99 4.72 -18.08
C ASN A 308 31.66 3.39 -18.36
N GLY A 309 32.63 3.48 -19.27
CA GLY A 309 33.90 2.77 -19.16
C GLY A 309 33.80 1.27 -19.31
N LEU A 310 34.00 0.83 -20.55
CA LEU A 310 34.72 -0.39 -20.90
C LEU A 310 35.96 -0.52 -19.98
N ARG A 311 35.81 -1.13 -18.81
CA ARG A 311 36.94 -1.67 -18.06
C ARG A 311 37.37 -2.90 -18.84
N LYS A 312 38.51 -2.78 -19.52
CA LYS A 312 39.29 -3.90 -20.06
C LYS A 312 39.25 -5.04 -19.04
N LYS A 313 38.39 -6.03 -19.27
CA LYS A 313 38.52 -7.35 -18.68
C LYS A 313 39.74 -7.94 -19.37
N ASN A 314 40.90 -7.83 -18.75
CA ASN A 314 42.02 -8.67 -19.14
C ASN A 314 41.57 -10.13 -18.97
N LEU A 315 41.73 -10.88 -20.05
CA LEU A 315 41.53 -12.32 -20.12
C LEU A 315 42.53 -12.99 -19.17
N ASP A 316 42.13 -13.19 -17.91
CA ASP A 316 42.76 -14.17 -17.04
C ASP A 316 41.85 -15.40 -17.03
N GLN A 317 42.30 -16.43 -17.75
CA GLN A 317 41.85 -17.82 -17.76
C GLN A 317 40.78 -18.18 -16.70
N SER A 318 39.55 -18.42 -17.17
CA SER A 318 38.51 -19.20 -16.48
C SER A 318 38.16 -18.78 -15.05
N GLY A 319 38.49 -17.55 -14.63
CA GLY A 319 38.30 -17.08 -13.25
C GLY A 319 38.90 -18.02 -12.17
N MET A 320 39.83 -18.92 -12.51
CA MET A 320 40.40 -19.91 -11.59
C MET A 320 41.30 -19.24 -10.54
N TYR A 321 41.90 -18.11 -10.90
CA TYR A 321 42.78 -17.33 -10.05
C TYR A 321 42.09 -16.15 -9.37
N GLN A 322 40.86 -16.35 -8.88
CA GLN A 322 40.11 -15.32 -8.18
C GLN A 322 40.73 -15.05 -6.80
N ALA A 323 41.38 -13.88 -6.67
CA ALA A 323 41.93 -13.40 -5.41
C ALA A 323 40.85 -12.82 -4.49
N HIS A 324 41.07 -12.91 -3.20
CA HIS A 324 40.25 -12.28 -2.17
C HIS A 324 40.43 -10.75 -2.19
N PRO A 325 39.35 -9.95 -2.04
CA PRO A 325 39.38 -8.50 -2.10
C PRO A 325 40.09 -7.82 -0.92
N LEU A 326 40.31 -8.55 0.17
CA LEU A 326 41.18 -8.14 1.28
C LEU A 326 42.54 -8.83 1.18
N LYS A 327 43.58 -8.02 1.31
CA LYS A 327 44.99 -8.42 1.35
C LYS A 327 45.62 -7.95 2.66
N ILE A 328 46.65 -8.64 3.13
CA ILE A 328 47.43 -8.24 4.30
C ILE A 328 48.72 -7.61 3.80
N ALA A 329 48.98 -6.36 4.17
CA ALA A 329 50.27 -5.73 3.99
C ALA A 329 51.04 -5.79 5.32
N LEU A 330 52.22 -6.39 5.25
CA LEU A 330 53.14 -6.56 6.35
C LEU A 330 54.35 -5.66 6.09
N HIS A 331 54.49 -4.63 6.91
CA HIS A 331 55.58 -3.68 6.85
C HIS A 331 56.65 -4.11 7.87
N ILE A 332 57.83 -4.49 7.39
CA ILE A 332 58.94 -4.94 8.24
C ILE A 332 59.95 -3.79 8.34
N ASN A 333 60.21 -3.30 9.55
CA ASN A 333 61.17 -2.23 9.80
C ASN A 333 62.49 -2.78 10.36
N ASP A 334 63.56 -1.97 10.30
CA ASP A 334 64.88 -2.39 10.80
C ASP A 334 64.87 -2.46 12.33
N ASP A 335 65.56 -3.45 12.89
CA ASP A 335 65.88 -3.51 14.32
C ASP A 335 66.97 -2.48 14.71
N GLY A 336 67.66 -1.88 13.74
CA GLY A 336 68.89 -1.10 13.95
C GLY A 336 68.73 0.35 14.39
N SER A 337 67.55 0.96 14.35
CA SER A 337 67.38 2.38 14.74
C SER A 337 66.14 2.59 15.60
N LEU A 338 66.38 2.86 16.90
CA LEU A 338 65.38 3.29 17.88
C LEU A 338 64.92 4.75 17.71
N ASP A 339 65.39 5.45 16.68
CA ASP A 339 64.97 6.81 16.37
C ASP A 339 63.84 6.79 15.33
N SER A 340 62.83 7.64 15.56
CA SER A 340 61.47 7.66 15.01
C SER A 340 61.29 7.76 13.48
N ASN A 341 62.26 7.36 12.68
CA ASN A 341 62.13 7.09 11.24
C ASN A 341 62.95 5.82 10.89
N SER A 342 62.55 4.66 11.44
CA SER A 342 63.05 3.38 10.95
C SER A 342 62.57 3.21 9.51
N GLY A 343 63.50 3.29 8.55
CA GLY A 343 63.18 3.03 7.14
C GLY A 343 62.50 1.68 7.00
N GLU A 344 61.33 1.68 6.39
CA GLU A 344 60.60 0.48 5.99
C GLU A 344 61.52 -0.37 5.10
N LEU A 345 61.91 -1.57 5.56
CA LEU A 345 62.84 -2.41 4.78
C LEU A 345 62.15 -3.04 3.58
N ILE A 346 60.92 -3.52 3.79
CA ILE A 346 60.15 -4.24 2.79
C ILE A 346 58.68 -4.29 3.19
N VAL A 347 57.80 -4.20 2.19
CA VAL A 347 56.36 -4.45 2.35
C VAL A 347 55.99 -5.74 1.66
N LEU A 348 55.47 -6.69 2.43
CA LEU A 348 55.00 -7.98 1.95
C LEU A 348 53.48 -7.98 1.85
N LYS A 349 52.96 -8.26 0.66
CA LYS A 349 51.52 -8.39 0.40
C LYS A 349 51.12 -9.85 0.34
N PHE A 350 50.28 -10.27 1.28
CA PHE A 350 49.65 -11.59 1.27
C PHE A 350 48.30 -11.51 0.56
N GLU A 351 48.16 -12.32 -0.47
CA GLU A 351 46.94 -12.49 -1.26
C GLU A 351 46.42 -13.92 -1.11
N TYR A 352 45.10 -14.10 -1.09
CA TYR A 352 44.51 -15.44 -1.01
C TYR A 352 43.69 -15.75 -2.26
N LEU A 353 44.04 -16.85 -2.93
CA LEU A 353 43.31 -17.36 -4.08
C LEU A 353 42.21 -18.29 -3.59
N ILE A 354 40.96 -17.85 -3.71
CA ILE A 354 39.81 -18.50 -3.06
C ILE A 354 39.56 -19.90 -3.64
N LYS A 355 39.67 -20.06 -4.96
CA LYS A 355 39.36 -21.33 -5.66
C LYS A 355 40.48 -22.36 -5.57
N LEU A 356 41.73 -21.91 -5.50
CA LEU A 356 42.89 -22.79 -5.37
C LEU A 356 43.22 -23.09 -3.90
N ASN A 357 42.66 -22.29 -2.98
CA ASN A 357 43.02 -22.29 -1.57
C ASN A 357 44.55 -22.18 -1.44
N VAL A 358 45.12 -21.08 -1.91
CA VAL A 358 46.57 -20.86 -1.86
C VAL A 358 46.83 -19.42 -1.46
N VAL A 359 47.78 -19.22 -0.53
CA VAL A 359 48.28 -17.90 -0.16
C VAL A 359 49.47 -17.53 -1.03
N CYS A 360 49.43 -16.39 -1.70
CA CYS A 360 50.54 -15.87 -2.50
C CYS A 360 51.15 -14.67 -1.78
N VAL A 361 52.47 -14.52 -1.88
CA VAL A 361 53.21 -13.39 -1.30
C VAL A 361 53.93 -12.64 -2.40
N GLY A 362 53.74 -11.33 -2.44
CA GLY A 362 54.48 -10.41 -3.31
C GLY A 362 55.15 -9.29 -2.53
N VAL A 363 56.18 -8.68 -3.11
CA VAL A 363 56.85 -7.49 -2.58
C VAL A 363 56.30 -6.26 -3.29
N GLU A 364 56.00 -5.18 -2.56
CA GLU A 364 55.36 -3.99 -3.12
C GLU A 364 56.26 -3.17 -4.08
N ASP A 365 57.59 -3.28 -3.99
CA ASP A 365 58.56 -2.47 -4.75
C ASP A 365 59.04 -3.07 -6.09
N SER A 366 58.54 -4.24 -6.51
CA SER A 366 58.94 -4.86 -7.80
C SER A 366 57.97 -4.50 -8.92
N GLU A 367 58.01 -3.26 -9.41
CA GLU A 367 57.51 -2.94 -10.77
C GLU A 367 58.53 -3.29 -11.88
N GLU A 368 59.72 -3.80 -11.52
CA GLU A 368 60.75 -4.27 -12.44
C GLU A 368 60.83 -5.80 -12.49
N GLY A 369 60.00 -6.41 -13.34
CA GLY A 369 60.20 -7.75 -13.92
C GLY A 369 60.27 -8.98 -12.97
N PRO A 370 60.21 -10.20 -13.53
CA PRO A 370 60.27 -11.46 -12.77
C PRO A 370 61.67 -11.82 -12.22
N GLU A 371 62.69 -10.97 -12.45
CA GLU A 371 64.10 -11.30 -12.14
C GLU A 371 64.54 -10.93 -10.71
N ASN A 372 63.72 -10.21 -9.93
CA ASN A 372 64.04 -9.81 -8.56
C ASN A 372 63.12 -10.48 -7.52
N ASN A 373 63.03 -11.82 -7.54
CA ASN A 373 62.36 -12.56 -6.46
C ASN A 373 63.26 -12.62 -5.21
N ILE A 374 63.29 -11.55 -4.42
CA ILE A 374 64.04 -11.44 -3.16
C ILE A 374 63.61 -12.54 -2.14
N LEU A 375 62.46 -13.18 -2.34
CA LEU A 375 61.92 -14.20 -1.44
C LEU A 375 62.13 -15.64 -1.92
N CYS A 376 62.67 -15.86 -3.12
CA CYS A 376 63.03 -17.21 -3.59
C CYS A 376 64.16 -17.77 -2.72
N ASN A 377 64.05 -19.05 -2.35
CA ASN A 377 65.05 -19.75 -1.54
C ASN A 377 65.30 -19.15 -0.13
N LEU A 378 64.33 -18.43 0.45
CA LEU A 378 64.36 -18.10 1.89
C LEU A 378 64.48 -19.36 2.77
N PHE A 379 63.91 -20.46 2.27
CA PHE A 379 64.12 -21.81 2.75
C PHE A 379 64.63 -22.66 1.57
N PRO A 380 65.51 -23.66 1.83
CA PRO A 380 65.99 -24.56 0.79
C PRO A 380 64.80 -25.28 0.13
N ASP A 381 64.87 -25.45 -1.20
CA ASP A 381 63.85 -26.09 -2.05
C ASP A 381 62.49 -25.36 -2.14
N ASP A 382 62.47 -24.03 -1.94
CA ASP A 382 61.28 -23.18 -2.09
C ASP A 382 61.49 -22.06 -3.11
N ASN A 383 61.32 -22.42 -4.39
CA ASN A 383 61.44 -21.49 -5.52
C ASN A 383 60.14 -20.71 -5.80
N GLY A 384 59.01 -21.07 -5.16
CA GLY A 384 57.70 -20.44 -5.39
C GLY A 384 57.04 -20.74 -6.76
N LEU A 385 57.71 -21.50 -7.63
CA LEU A 385 57.22 -21.87 -8.97
C LEU A 385 56.22 -23.04 -8.95
N GLU A 386 56.27 -23.87 -7.91
CA GLU A 386 55.41 -25.03 -7.73
C GLU A 386 54.29 -24.75 -6.72
N LEU A 387 53.09 -25.22 -7.01
CA LEU A 387 51.97 -25.15 -6.07
C LEU A 387 52.15 -26.19 -4.96
N PRO A 388 52.20 -25.80 -3.66
CA PRO A 388 52.46 -26.74 -2.57
C PRO A 388 51.37 -27.81 -2.34
N ARG A 389 50.16 -27.62 -2.88
CA ARG A 389 49.04 -28.56 -2.73
C ARG A 389 48.79 -29.39 -3.97
N GLN A 390 48.76 -30.72 -3.81
CA GLN A 390 48.40 -31.65 -4.88
C GLN A 390 46.98 -31.40 -5.44
N SER A 391 46.03 -31.04 -4.58
CA SER A 391 44.68 -30.69 -5.01
C SER A 391 44.65 -29.47 -5.94
N ALA A 392 45.51 -28.47 -5.69
CA ALA A 392 45.61 -27.29 -6.54
C ALA A 392 46.31 -27.63 -7.88
N LYS A 393 47.31 -28.53 -7.86
CA LYS A 393 47.93 -29.08 -9.08
C LYS A 393 46.88 -29.79 -9.96
N LEU A 394 46.02 -30.62 -9.37
CA LEU A 394 44.94 -31.32 -10.10
C LEU A 394 43.88 -30.36 -10.68
N ILE A 395 43.57 -29.26 -9.98
CA ILE A 395 42.59 -28.26 -10.45
C ILE A 395 43.13 -27.48 -11.65
N ILE A 396 44.44 -27.22 -11.72
CA ILE A 396 45.08 -26.45 -12.78
C ILE A 396 45.43 -27.32 -14.00
N GLY A 397 45.57 -28.64 -13.82
CA GLY A 397 46.07 -29.57 -14.84
C GLY A 397 47.60 -29.50 -14.97
N ASP A 398 48.24 -30.52 -15.53
CA ASP A 398 49.71 -30.68 -15.69
C ASP A 398 50.33 -29.63 -16.67
N CYS A 399 50.19 -28.35 -16.34
CA CYS A 399 50.93 -27.26 -16.95
C CYS A 399 52.02 -26.81 -15.96
N TYR A 400 53.26 -27.15 -16.30
CA TYR A 400 54.48 -26.84 -15.56
C TYR A 400 54.78 -25.34 -15.56
N SER A 401 54.14 -24.58 -14.67
CA SER A 401 54.62 -23.33 -14.04
C SER A 401 53.40 -22.52 -13.59
N PHE A 402 53.37 -22.11 -12.32
CA PHE A 402 52.46 -21.02 -11.93
C PHE A 402 52.82 -19.77 -12.75
N HIS A 403 51.86 -19.26 -13.54
CA HIS A 403 52.02 -18.25 -14.59
C HIS A 403 53.06 -17.15 -14.30
N GLU A 404 54.00 -16.99 -15.24
CA GLU A 404 55.20 -16.12 -15.23
C GLU A 404 54.91 -14.60 -15.27
N GLY A 405 53.66 -14.18 -15.15
CA GLY A 405 53.22 -12.78 -15.27
C GLY A 405 52.69 -12.15 -13.98
N ARG A 406 52.74 -12.85 -12.84
CA ARG A 406 52.25 -12.34 -11.54
C ARG A 406 53.39 -11.97 -10.62
N THR A 407 53.19 -10.91 -9.86
CA THR A 407 54.13 -10.40 -8.84
C THR A 407 53.97 -11.08 -7.47
N SER A 408 53.05 -12.05 -7.34
CA SER A 408 52.78 -12.78 -6.09
C SER A 408 52.96 -14.29 -6.28
N TRP A 409 53.76 -14.91 -5.41
CA TRP A 409 54.22 -16.29 -5.55
C TRP A 409 53.73 -17.19 -4.40
N PRO A 410 53.31 -18.44 -4.67
CA PRO A 410 52.82 -19.37 -3.67
C PRO A 410 53.95 -20.13 -2.94
N TYR A 411 54.72 -19.44 -2.09
CA TYR A 411 55.79 -20.07 -1.32
C TYR A 411 55.27 -21.11 -0.30
N LYS A 412 56.06 -22.16 -0.04
CA LYS A 412 55.77 -23.20 0.97
C LYS A 412 55.73 -22.60 2.37
N TRP A 413 56.67 -21.71 2.70
CA TRP A 413 56.70 -21.07 4.02
C TRP A 413 55.45 -20.20 4.28
N ALA A 414 54.91 -19.55 3.25
CA ALA A 414 53.72 -18.72 3.34
C ALA A 414 52.45 -19.54 3.61
N GLN A 415 52.35 -20.76 3.05
CA GLN A 415 51.25 -21.67 3.38
C GLN A 415 51.32 -22.12 4.84
N HIS A 416 52.51 -22.47 5.33
CA HIS A 416 52.69 -22.88 6.72
C HIS A 416 52.40 -21.76 7.72
N LEU A 417 52.73 -20.51 7.36
CA LEU A 417 52.35 -19.32 8.14
C LEU A 417 50.83 -19.14 8.18
N ALA A 418 50.13 -19.50 7.10
CA ALA A 418 48.68 -19.48 7.00
C ALA A 418 47.96 -20.66 7.68
N GLY A 419 48.70 -21.53 8.36
CA GLY A 419 48.15 -22.73 8.99
C GLY A 419 47.73 -23.82 7.99
N ILE A 420 48.18 -23.72 6.74
CA ILE A 420 47.96 -24.73 5.71
C ILE A 420 49.15 -25.68 5.75
N ASP A 421 48.98 -26.83 6.39
CA ASP A 421 49.95 -27.91 6.36
C ASP A 421 49.62 -28.89 5.23
N PHE A 422 50.59 -29.17 4.38
CA PHE A 422 50.52 -30.14 3.30
C PHE A 422 51.49 -31.30 3.55
N LEU A 423 51.14 -32.49 3.06
CA LEU A 423 51.99 -33.66 3.17
C LEU A 423 53.15 -33.55 2.18
N PRO A 424 54.38 -33.93 2.58
CA PRO A 424 55.49 -34.07 1.63
C PRO A 424 55.14 -35.08 0.52
N GLU A 425 55.63 -34.86 -0.69
CA GLU A 425 55.37 -35.72 -1.85
C GLU A 425 55.93 -37.14 -1.68
N VAL A 426 56.92 -37.30 -0.79
CA VAL A 426 57.48 -38.59 -0.40
C VAL A 426 57.22 -38.82 1.09
N SER A 427 56.75 -40.02 1.43
CA SER A 427 56.57 -40.39 2.84
C SER A 427 57.91 -40.30 3.59
N PRO A 428 57.95 -39.70 4.80
CA PRO A 428 59.19 -39.59 5.58
C PRO A 428 59.79 -40.94 6.01
N LEU A 429 59.09 -42.04 5.73
CA LEU A 429 59.56 -43.41 5.93
C LEU A 429 60.39 -43.96 4.75
N PHE A 430 60.33 -43.34 3.57
CA PHE A 430 61.05 -43.79 2.37
C PHE A 430 62.43 -43.12 2.20
N THR A 431 62.76 -42.07 2.95
CA THR A 431 64.07 -41.39 2.87
C THR A 431 65.19 -42.12 3.62
N VAL A 432 64.94 -43.29 4.19
CA VAL A 432 65.94 -44.12 4.89
C VAL A 432 66.54 -45.21 4.00
N SER A 433 65.99 -45.47 2.81
CA SER A 433 66.54 -46.50 1.93
C SER A 433 66.79 -45.97 0.53
N GLU A 434 68.08 -45.69 0.31
CA GLU A 434 68.85 -45.82 -0.94
C GLU A 434 69.59 -44.55 -1.40
N THR A 435 70.91 -44.75 -1.46
CA THR A 435 71.99 -43.95 -2.05
C THR A 435 72.72 -42.92 -1.17
N SER A 436 73.99 -43.27 -0.94
CA SER A 436 75.07 -42.49 -0.37
C SER A 436 75.44 -41.28 -1.25
N ASN A 437 75.62 -40.13 -0.60
CA ASN A 437 76.64 -39.08 -0.78
C ASN A 437 76.07 -37.73 -0.31
N ASP A 438 76.91 -36.89 0.30
CA ASP A 438 76.79 -35.52 0.91
C ASP A 438 75.47 -34.70 0.87
N GLU A 439 74.54 -34.96 -0.04
CA GLU A 439 73.21 -34.35 -0.11
C GLU A 439 72.26 -34.86 0.99
N THR A 440 72.45 -36.09 1.47
CA THR A 440 71.61 -36.69 2.53
C THR A 440 71.77 -35.99 3.89
N ALA A 441 72.97 -35.48 4.20
CA ALA A 441 73.22 -34.71 5.41
C ALA A 441 72.55 -33.33 5.38
N ARG A 442 72.52 -32.68 4.21
CA ARG A 442 71.76 -31.45 4.01
C ARG A 442 70.26 -31.71 4.07
N ASN A 443 69.76 -32.74 3.39
CA ASN A 443 68.33 -33.05 3.37
C ASN A 443 67.79 -33.47 4.76
N ALA A 444 68.59 -34.18 5.57
CA ALA A 444 68.24 -34.49 6.96
C ALA A 444 68.27 -33.25 7.87
N SER A 445 69.23 -32.34 7.71
CA SER A 445 69.24 -31.07 8.44
C SER A 445 68.10 -30.14 7.99
N VAL A 446 67.69 -30.22 6.72
CA VAL A 446 66.58 -29.47 6.11
C VAL A 446 65.24 -29.93 6.67
N LEU A 447 64.99 -31.25 6.73
CA LEU A 447 63.81 -31.80 7.39
C LEU A 447 63.77 -31.45 8.88
N SER A 448 64.93 -31.50 9.55
CA SER A 448 65.06 -31.07 10.95
C SER A 448 64.78 -29.58 11.15
N SER A 449 65.17 -28.72 10.19
CA SER A 449 64.94 -27.27 10.25
C SER A 449 63.48 -26.89 9.96
N LEU A 450 62.82 -27.61 9.05
CA LEU A 450 61.39 -27.47 8.77
C LEU A 450 60.52 -28.03 9.90
N SER A 451 60.95 -29.12 10.54
CA SER A 451 60.29 -29.63 11.75
C SER A 451 60.50 -28.74 12.97
N LEU A 452 61.68 -28.11 13.13
CA LEU A 452 61.90 -27.08 14.15
C LEU A 452 61.03 -25.85 13.90
N TYR A 453 60.89 -25.42 12.64
CA TYR A 453 59.98 -24.36 12.22
C TYR A 453 58.51 -24.71 12.49
N ARG A 454 58.11 -25.99 12.46
CA ARG A 454 56.76 -26.40 12.84
C ARG A 454 56.49 -26.24 14.34
N GLN A 455 57.52 -26.20 15.18
CA GLN A 455 57.45 -25.91 16.62
C GLN A 455 57.62 -24.40 16.87
N GLN A 456 57.23 -23.93 18.06
CA GLN A 456 57.03 -22.52 18.46
C GLN A 456 58.05 -21.52 17.86
N ASN A 457 57.57 -20.33 17.46
CA ASN A 457 58.32 -19.18 16.88
C ASN A 457 58.43 -19.11 15.34
N ARG A 458 57.38 -19.55 14.62
CA ARG A 458 57.27 -19.44 13.14
C ARG A 458 57.46 -18.02 12.62
N VAL A 459 56.72 -17.06 13.18
CA VAL A 459 56.71 -15.65 12.76
C VAL A 459 58.09 -15.03 12.95
N GLN A 460 58.64 -15.16 14.15
CA GLN A 460 59.96 -14.61 14.50
C GLN A 460 61.06 -15.16 13.59
N THR A 461 61.06 -16.47 13.31
CA THR A 461 62.06 -17.10 12.42
C THR A 461 61.96 -16.56 11.00
N ILE A 462 60.74 -16.37 10.47
CA ILE A 462 60.53 -15.82 9.13
C ILE A 462 60.98 -14.35 9.08
N VAL A 463 60.53 -13.53 10.03
CA VAL A 463 60.87 -12.10 10.06
C VAL A 463 62.38 -11.89 10.21
N GLN A 464 63.05 -12.66 11.08
CA GLN A 464 64.50 -12.60 11.25
C GLN A 464 65.25 -13.07 9.99
N ARG A 465 64.80 -14.14 9.33
CA ARG A 465 65.42 -14.61 8.08
C ARG A 465 65.23 -13.60 6.94
N ILE A 466 64.07 -12.97 6.84
CA ILE A 466 63.81 -11.91 5.85
C ILE A 466 64.73 -10.72 6.12
N ARG A 467 64.85 -10.28 7.38
CA ARG A 467 65.82 -9.23 7.78
C ARG A 467 67.26 -9.61 7.44
N ALA A 468 67.67 -10.84 7.75
CA ALA A 468 69.03 -11.33 7.49
C ALA A 468 69.31 -11.45 5.98
N PHE A 469 68.34 -11.92 5.19
CA PHE A 469 68.46 -12.06 3.74
C PHE A 469 68.57 -10.70 3.05
N ILE A 470 67.78 -9.71 3.47
CA ILE A 470 67.86 -8.34 2.92
C ILE A 470 69.20 -7.69 3.28
N LYS A 471 69.65 -7.82 4.54
CA LYS A 471 70.97 -7.33 4.98
C LYS A 471 72.13 -8.03 4.25
N GLY A 472 72.02 -9.34 3.99
CA GLY A 472 73.02 -10.11 3.24
C GLY A 472 73.08 -9.74 1.75
N SER A 473 71.92 -9.49 1.13
CA SER A 473 71.82 -9.06 -0.28
C SER A 473 72.46 -7.68 -0.48
N ALA A 474 72.24 -6.75 0.45
CA ALA A 474 72.92 -5.44 0.47
C ALA A 474 74.45 -5.53 0.65
N CYS A 475 74.94 -6.56 1.35
CA CYS A 475 76.39 -6.78 1.53
C CYS A 475 77.03 -7.41 0.28
N SER A 476 76.29 -8.24 -0.45
CA SER A 476 76.76 -8.88 -1.70
C SER A 476 76.83 -7.91 -2.90
N SER A 477 75.96 -6.90 -2.96
CA SER A 477 76.05 -5.83 -3.97
C SER A 477 77.26 -4.92 -3.76
N MET A 478 77.70 -4.69 -2.52
CA MET A 478 78.96 -4.00 -2.24
C MET A 478 80.20 -4.81 -2.64
N SER A 479 80.16 -6.15 -2.56
CA SER A 479 81.29 -7.00 -2.98
C SER A 479 81.42 -7.11 -4.51
N ARG A 480 80.32 -7.05 -5.27
CA ARG A 480 80.39 -7.01 -6.75
C ARG A 480 80.96 -5.68 -7.30
N GLY A 481 80.85 -4.60 -6.54
CA GLY A 481 81.49 -3.30 -6.87
C GLY A 481 83.01 -3.27 -6.72
N PHE A 482 83.60 -4.22 -5.99
CA PHE A 482 85.05 -4.32 -5.79
C PHE A 482 85.75 -5.32 -6.73
N ALA A 483 85.00 -6.04 -7.58
CA ALA A 483 85.55 -6.99 -8.56
C ALA A 483 85.59 -6.45 -10.00
N LEU A 484 85.28 -5.16 -10.20
CA LEU A 484 85.38 -4.42 -11.47
C LEU A 484 86.15 -3.11 -11.29
N LEU A 485 87.31 -3.18 -10.63
CA LEU A 485 88.36 -2.17 -10.70
C LEU A 485 89.70 -2.84 -11.01
#